data_AF-A0A8H4P212-F1
#
_entry.id   AF-A0A8H4P212-F1
#
_cell.length_a   1.000
_cell.length_b   1.000
_cell.length_c   1.000
_cell.angle_alpha   90.00
_cell.angle_beta   90.00
_cell.angle_gamma   90.00
#
_symmetry.space_group_name_H-M   'P 1'
#
loop_
_entity.id
_entity.type
_entity.pdbx_description
1 polymer ?
#
loop_
_entity_poly.entity_id
_entity_poly.type
_entity_poly.pdbx_seq_one_letter_code
_entity_poly.pdbx_strand_id
1 'polypeptide(L)'
;MDEVEGLYEFLKSEDAREPYPQRTTEVRELTTAEETGVQAFSLNTPVFFGTGKGLFNQQGIIIPIIMRYVIQHGHGFKLNETANWDWVRVEDLADAFVLLAKTILEREDRGVGFIPTGEGGILFPAVKRALQTEIMQRCLDAAFDASILPREDTPSSKEIRHVALQELADEITAGLTDIAERGWAGTKSMKGTELRRLVGWNPIRLENA
;
A
#
# COMPACT_ATOMS: atom_id res chain seq x y z
N MET A 1 -10.49 12.40 20.94
CA MET A 1 -10.70 13.16 19.70
C MET A 1 -10.39 12.17 18.60
N ASP A 2 -11.44 11.60 18.01
CA ASP A 2 -11.28 10.42 17.16
C ASP A 2 -10.45 10.78 15.93
N GLU A 3 -9.31 10.09 15.76
CA GLU A 3 -8.31 10.33 14.71
C GLU A 3 -8.86 10.26 13.28
N VAL A 4 -10.07 9.70 13.10
CA VAL A 4 -10.77 9.61 11.81
C VAL A 4 -11.40 10.95 11.42
N GLU A 5 -11.81 11.77 12.40
CA GLU A 5 -12.58 13.01 12.19
C GLU A 5 -11.76 14.19 11.64
N GLY A 6 -10.50 13.96 11.27
CA GLY A 6 -9.65 14.94 10.59
C GLY A 6 -8.91 14.40 9.37
N LEU A 7 -9.12 13.13 8.99
CA LEU A 7 -8.36 12.50 7.90
C LEU A 7 -8.67 13.15 6.54
N TYR A 8 -9.95 13.34 6.22
CA TYR A 8 -10.34 13.93 4.95
C TYR A 8 -9.84 15.38 4.82
N GLU A 9 -10.01 16.21 5.86
CA GLU A 9 -9.49 17.58 5.85
C GLU A 9 -7.96 17.62 5.78
N PHE A 10 -7.27 16.67 6.43
CA PHE A 10 -5.83 16.50 6.25
C PHE A 10 -5.48 16.21 4.79
N LEU A 11 -6.13 15.22 4.15
CA LEU A 11 -5.87 14.88 2.75
C LEU A 11 -6.16 16.06 1.82
N LYS A 12 -7.27 16.77 2.02
CA LYS A 12 -7.62 17.97 1.25
C LYS A 12 -6.58 19.08 1.41
N SER A 13 -6.10 19.31 2.63
CA SER A 13 -5.03 20.29 2.90
C SER A 13 -3.72 19.91 2.22
N GLU A 14 -3.36 18.62 2.26
CA GLU A 14 -2.13 18.10 1.66
C GLU A 14 -2.21 18.08 0.13
N ASP A 15 -3.39 17.82 -0.45
CA ASP A 15 -3.62 17.92 -1.89
C ASP A 15 -3.51 19.36 -2.39
N ALA A 16 -4.01 20.33 -1.63
CA ALA A 16 -3.82 21.75 -1.94
C ALA A 16 -2.34 22.17 -1.87
N ARG A 17 -1.58 21.60 -0.93
CA ARG A 17 -0.15 21.88 -0.74
C ARG A 17 0.72 21.23 -1.82
N GLU A 18 0.47 19.97 -2.11
CA GLU A 18 1.23 19.15 -3.05
C GLU A 18 0.26 18.15 -3.73
N PRO A 19 -0.32 18.53 -4.88
CA PRO A 19 -1.27 17.70 -5.59
C PRO A 19 -0.69 16.35 -5.96
N TYR A 20 -1.42 15.29 -5.66
CA TYR A 20 -1.08 13.93 -6.03
C TYR A 20 -2.28 13.27 -6.69
N PRO A 21 -2.22 12.82 -7.96
CA PRO A 21 -3.41 12.43 -8.73
C PRO A 21 -4.37 11.47 -8.00
N GLN A 22 -3.84 10.50 -7.24
CA GLN A 22 -4.64 9.58 -6.44
C GLN A 22 -5.37 10.28 -5.30
N ARG A 23 -4.70 11.18 -4.58
CA ARG A 23 -5.30 11.98 -3.50
C ARG A 23 -6.29 13.00 -4.05
N THR A 24 -5.93 13.70 -5.13
CA THR A 24 -6.80 14.65 -5.82
C THR A 24 -8.10 13.98 -6.27
N THR A 25 -7.99 12.76 -6.83
CA THR A 25 -9.16 11.98 -7.25
C THR A 25 -10.02 11.58 -6.05
N GLU A 26 -9.41 11.00 -5.01
CA GLU A 26 -10.12 10.58 -3.80
C GLU A 26 -10.85 11.75 -3.12
N VAL A 27 -10.18 12.89 -2.92
CA VAL A 27 -10.79 14.09 -2.33
C VAL A 27 -11.94 14.56 -3.20
N ARG A 28 -11.73 14.70 -4.51
CA ARG A 28 -12.76 15.20 -5.44
C ARG A 28 -13.99 14.29 -5.50
N GLU A 29 -13.80 12.97 -5.56
CA GLU A 29 -14.91 12.02 -5.59
C GLU A 29 -15.75 12.11 -4.33
N LEU A 30 -15.12 12.15 -3.15
CA LEU A 30 -15.82 12.26 -1.88
C LEU A 30 -16.51 13.62 -1.72
N THR A 31 -15.87 14.74 -2.10
CA THR A 31 -16.51 16.06 -2.11
C THR A 31 -17.75 16.08 -3.00
N THR A 32 -17.62 15.63 -4.25
CA THR A 32 -18.74 15.65 -5.21
C THR A 32 -19.86 14.72 -4.78
N ALA A 33 -19.55 13.58 -4.20
CA ALA A 33 -20.56 12.66 -3.67
C ALA A 33 -21.42 13.33 -2.59
N GLU A 34 -20.79 14.07 -1.68
CA GLU A 34 -21.49 14.82 -0.64
C GLU A 34 -22.33 15.97 -1.22
N GLU A 35 -21.77 16.77 -2.11
CA GLU A 35 -22.47 17.88 -2.79
C GLU A 35 -23.71 17.41 -3.58
N THR A 36 -23.68 16.17 -4.09
CA THR A 36 -24.74 15.61 -4.93
C THR A 36 -25.65 14.63 -4.20
N GLY A 37 -25.38 14.32 -2.93
CA GLY A 37 -26.11 13.33 -2.13
C GLY A 37 -25.87 11.87 -2.55
N VAL A 38 -24.87 11.60 -3.40
CA VAL A 38 -24.47 10.25 -3.78
C VAL A 38 -23.72 9.59 -2.61
N GLN A 39 -24.05 8.35 -2.32
CA GLN A 39 -23.34 7.58 -1.29
C GLN A 39 -22.04 7.02 -1.87
N ALA A 40 -20.91 7.64 -1.53
CA ALA A 40 -19.59 7.19 -1.96
C ALA A 40 -18.63 7.09 -0.77
N PHE A 41 -17.75 6.10 -0.85
CA PHE A 41 -16.66 5.86 0.10
C PHE A 41 -15.44 5.35 -0.66
N SER A 42 -14.25 5.65 -0.15
CA SER A 42 -12.98 5.16 -0.66
C SER A 42 -12.50 3.98 0.18
N LEU A 43 -12.10 2.91 -0.51
CA LEU A 43 -11.33 1.84 0.10
C LEU A 43 -9.84 2.07 -0.23
N ASN A 44 -9.18 2.91 0.56
CA ASN A 44 -7.81 3.33 0.34
C ASN A 44 -6.84 2.17 0.68
N THR A 45 -6.39 1.48 -0.36
CA THR A 45 -5.63 0.23 -0.23
C THR A 45 -4.14 0.47 0.05
N PRO A 46 -3.55 -0.28 1.00
CA PRO A 46 -2.11 -0.31 1.18
C PRO A 46 -1.43 -1.11 0.06
N VAL A 47 -0.11 -1.35 0.19
CA VAL A 47 0.61 -2.26 -0.73
C VAL A 47 -0.03 -3.64 -0.63
N PHE A 48 -0.39 -4.24 -1.77
CA PHE A 48 -0.93 -5.59 -1.79
C PHE A 48 -0.06 -6.55 -2.59
N PHE A 49 -0.05 -7.81 -2.17
CA PHE A 49 0.76 -8.86 -2.79
C PHE A 49 0.03 -10.19 -2.84
N GLY A 50 0.62 -11.13 -3.58
CA GLY A 50 0.06 -12.44 -3.88
C GLY A 50 -0.37 -12.55 -5.33
N THR A 51 -0.60 -13.78 -5.76
CA THR A 51 -1.01 -14.07 -7.14
C THR A 51 -2.48 -13.71 -7.33
N GLY A 52 -2.74 -12.79 -8.26
CA GLY A 52 -4.11 -12.43 -8.65
C GLY A 52 -4.79 -13.56 -9.43
N LYS A 53 -6.13 -13.60 -9.35
CA LYS A 53 -6.98 -14.55 -10.11
C LYS A 53 -7.78 -13.86 -11.22
N GLY A 54 -7.54 -12.57 -11.46
CA GLY A 54 -8.23 -11.77 -12.46
C GLY A 54 -7.71 -11.98 -13.88
N LEU A 55 -8.33 -11.30 -14.84
CA LEU A 55 -8.02 -11.39 -16.28
C LEU A 55 -6.76 -10.60 -16.70
N PHE A 56 -6.22 -9.76 -15.81
CA PHE A 56 -5.13 -8.83 -16.11
C PHE A 56 -3.86 -9.19 -15.32
N ASN A 57 -3.12 -8.18 -14.85
CA ASN A 57 -1.91 -8.42 -14.08
C ASN A 57 -2.20 -9.31 -12.85
N GLN A 58 -1.55 -10.48 -12.82
CA GLN A 58 -1.63 -11.45 -11.73
C GLN A 58 -0.38 -11.41 -10.83
N GLN A 59 0.62 -10.60 -11.18
CA GLN A 59 1.90 -10.54 -10.49
C GLN A 59 2.01 -9.27 -9.62
N GLY A 60 2.73 -9.38 -8.51
CA GLY A 60 3.13 -8.22 -7.72
C GLY A 60 4.15 -7.36 -8.48
N ILE A 61 4.27 -6.08 -8.10
CA ILE A 61 5.20 -5.14 -8.74
C ILE A 61 6.37 -4.82 -7.80
N ILE A 62 6.08 -4.49 -6.54
CA ILE A 62 7.07 -3.97 -5.60
C ILE A 62 8.16 -5.01 -5.26
N ILE A 63 7.76 -6.23 -4.86
CA ILE A 63 8.73 -7.28 -4.50
C ILE A 63 9.63 -7.67 -5.68
N PRO A 64 9.11 -7.85 -6.92
CA PRO A 64 9.99 -8.07 -8.07
C PRO A 64 10.97 -6.92 -8.36
N ILE A 65 10.57 -5.66 -8.19
CA ILE A 65 11.49 -4.52 -8.34
C ILE A 65 12.62 -4.60 -7.32
N ILE A 66 12.28 -4.82 -6.04
CA ILE A 66 13.28 -4.96 -4.96
C ILE A 66 14.20 -6.14 -5.23
N MET A 67 13.63 -7.31 -5.58
CA MET A 67 14.40 -8.51 -5.86
C MET A 67 15.35 -8.31 -7.04
N ARG A 68 14.90 -7.61 -8.09
CA ARG A 68 15.74 -7.26 -9.24
C ARG A 68 16.94 -6.42 -8.80
N TYR A 69 16.72 -5.37 -8.02
CA TYR A 69 17.79 -4.52 -7.50
C TYR A 69 18.77 -5.34 -6.65
N VAL A 70 18.26 -6.14 -5.70
CA VAL A 70 19.08 -6.98 -4.83
C VAL A 70 19.94 -7.95 -5.63
N ILE A 71 19.38 -8.62 -6.63
CA ILE A 71 20.13 -9.54 -7.48
C ILE A 71 21.17 -8.77 -8.31
N GLN A 72 20.84 -7.59 -8.85
CA GLN A 72 21.75 -6.81 -9.68
C GLN A 72 22.97 -6.32 -8.89
N HIS A 73 22.77 -5.76 -7.70
CA HIS A 73 23.83 -5.12 -6.91
C HIS A 73 24.44 -6.00 -5.82
N GLY A 74 23.77 -7.07 -5.44
CA GLY A 74 24.16 -7.95 -4.34
C GLY A 74 23.88 -7.40 -2.94
N HIS A 75 23.25 -6.23 -2.83
CA HIS A 75 22.83 -5.62 -1.58
C HIS A 75 21.42 -5.04 -1.68
N GLY A 76 20.76 -4.86 -0.54
CA GLY A 76 19.52 -4.09 -0.44
C GLY A 76 19.78 -2.59 -0.40
N PHE A 77 18.72 -1.80 -0.46
CA PHE A 77 18.77 -0.34 -0.37
C PHE A 77 17.82 0.23 0.69
N LYS A 78 18.13 1.42 1.17
CA LYS A 78 17.23 2.26 1.99
C LYS A 78 17.51 3.74 1.71
N LEU A 79 16.46 4.57 1.78
CA LEU A 79 16.59 6.03 1.76
C LEU A 79 16.53 6.65 3.17
N ASN A 80 15.97 5.92 4.14
CA ASN A 80 15.94 6.28 5.55
C ASN A 80 15.62 5.03 6.39
N GLU A 81 15.54 5.17 7.72
CA GLU A 81 15.27 4.05 8.64
C GLU A 81 13.78 3.84 8.93
N THR A 82 12.92 4.77 8.50
CA THR A 82 11.50 4.83 8.92
C THR A 82 10.52 4.39 7.83
N ALA A 83 10.99 4.29 6.59
CA ALA A 83 10.20 3.93 5.43
C ALA A 83 9.48 2.59 5.66
N ASN A 84 8.16 2.60 5.47
CA ASN A 84 7.33 1.44 5.74
C ASN A 84 6.16 1.35 4.77
N TRP A 85 5.61 0.15 4.71
CA TRP A 85 4.36 -0.12 4.03
C TRP A 85 3.47 -0.94 4.95
N ASP A 86 2.24 -0.46 5.14
CA ASP A 86 1.17 -1.37 5.47
C ASP A 86 0.89 -2.28 4.28
N TRP A 87 0.33 -3.45 4.54
CA TRP A 87 0.05 -4.41 3.51
C TRP A 87 -1.21 -5.23 3.72
N VAL A 88 -1.69 -5.81 2.62
CA VAL A 88 -2.79 -6.78 2.55
C VAL A 88 -2.55 -7.82 1.46
N ARG A 89 -3.00 -9.05 1.65
CA ARG A 89 -3.00 -10.05 0.57
C ARG A 89 -4.09 -9.73 -0.44
N VAL A 90 -3.81 -9.88 -1.74
CA VAL A 90 -4.78 -9.59 -2.81
C VAL A 90 -6.10 -10.34 -2.65
N GLU A 91 -6.05 -11.57 -2.13
CA GLU A 91 -7.25 -12.36 -1.86
C GLU A 91 -8.06 -11.82 -0.67
N ASP A 92 -7.40 -11.41 0.42
CA ASP A 92 -8.09 -10.82 1.58
C ASP A 92 -8.70 -9.46 1.21
N LEU A 93 -8.04 -8.70 0.33
CA LEU A 93 -8.58 -7.46 -0.21
C LEU A 93 -9.82 -7.72 -1.07
N ALA A 94 -9.80 -8.74 -1.93
CA ALA A 94 -10.97 -9.14 -2.70
C ALA A 94 -12.14 -9.53 -1.78
N ASP A 95 -11.86 -10.26 -0.69
CA ASP A 95 -12.86 -10.60 0.33
C ASP A 95 -13.48 -9.34 0.96
N ALA A 96 -12.70 -8.27 1.21
CA ALA A 96 -13.22 -7.00 1.71
C ALA A 96 -14.21 -6.36 0.72
N PHE A 97 -13.89 -6.31 -0.57
CA PHE A 97 -14.79 -5.81 -1.61
C PHE A 97 -16.09 -6.62 -1.69
N VAL A 98 -16.00 -7.95 -1.61
CA VAL A 98 -17.18 -8.82 -1.61
C VAL A 98 -18.09 -8.54 -0.41
N LEU A 99 -17.52 -8.37 0.78
CA LEU A 99 -18.28 -8.07 2.00
C LEU A 99 -18.98 -6.69 1.92
N LEU A 100 -18.30 -5.68 1.39
CA LEU A 100 -18.88 -4.35 1.17
C LEU A 100 -20.02 -4.41 0.14
N ALA A 101 -19.81 -5.07 -1.00
CA ALA A 101 -20.83 -5.23 -2.03
C ALA A 101 -22.06 -5.99 -1.50
N LYS A 102 -21.86 -7.07 -0.75
CA LYS A 102 -22.94 -7.79 -0.07
C LYS A 102 -23.71 -6.91 0.89
N THR A 103 -22.99 -6.11 1.70
CA THR A 103 -23.61 -5.17 2.64
C THR A 103 -24.52 -4.18 1.92
N ILE A 104 -24.10 -3.66 0.76
CA ILE A 104 -24.91 -2.75 -0.06
C ILE A 104 -26.12 -3.47 -0.69
N LEU A 105 -25.96 -4.70 -1.15
CA LEU A 105 -27.01 -5.43 -1.87
C LEU A 105 -28.05 -6.07 -0.95
N GLU A 106 -27.63 -6.60 0.19
CA GLU A 106 -28.43 -7.49 1.06
C GLU A 106 -29.09 -6.73 2.22
N ARG A 107 -28.56 -5.58 2.66
CA ARG A 107 -29.23 -4.77 3.68
C ARG A 107 -30.43 -4.02 3.10
N GLU A 108 -31.47 -3.86 3.92
CA GLU A 108 -32.67 -3.11 3.56
C GLU A 108 -32.37 -1.64 3.25
N ASP A 109 -31.49 -1.02 4.05
CA ASP A 109 -31.02 0.36 3.88
C ASP A 109 -29.97 0.52 2.75
N ARG A 110 -29.64 -0.56 2.03
CA ARG A 110 -28.59 -0.58 0.99
C ARG A 110 -27.22 -0.08 1.48
N GLY A 111 -26.96 -0.15 2.78
CA GLY A 111 -25.74 0.37 3.40
C GLY A 111 -25.74 1.87 3.72
N VAL A 112 -26.83 2.59 3.40
CA VAL A 112 -26.98 4.03 3.69
C VAL A 112 -26.96 4.28 5.20
N GLY A 113 -26.08 5.16 5.66
CA GLY A 113 -25.89 5.45 7.10
C GLY A 113 -25.21 4.32 7.90
N PHE A 114 -24.94 3.18 7.27
CA PHE A 114 -24.19 2.08 7.86
C PHE A 114 -22.71 2.13 7.47
N ILE A 115 -22.43 2.27 6.16
CA ILE A 115 -21.08 2.49 5.65
C ILE A 115 -20.83 4.00 5.70
N PRO A 116 -19.71 4.47 6.30
CA PRO A 116 -19.34 5.88 6.25
C PRO A 116 -19.19 6.36 4.80
N THR A 117 -19.66 7.56 4.49
CA THR A 117 -19.59 8.15 3.14
C THR A 117 -19.08 9.59 3.20
N GLY A 118 -18.75 10.18 2.04
CA GLY A 118 -18.31 11.57 1.95
C GLY A 118 -17.02 11.79 2.73
N GLU A 119 -16.93 12.86 3.52
CA GLU A 119 -15.74 13.17 4.33
C GLU A 119 -15.37 12.05 5.32
N GLY A 120 -16.35 11.30 5.82
CA GLY A 120 -16.12 10.15 6.71
C GLY A 120 -15.81 8.83 5.98
N GLY A 121 -15.88 8.84 4.65
CA GLY A 121 -15.93 7.64 3.80
C GLY A 121 -14.58 7.00 3.48
N ILE A 122 -13.52 7.25 4.24
CA ILE A 122 -12.19 6.69 3.94
C ILE A 122 -11.94 5.46 4.81
N LEU A 123 -11.86 4.28 4.18
CA LEU A 123 -11.65 3.00 4.84
C LEU A 123 -10.32 2.39 4.41
N PHE A 124 -9.61 1.75 5.34
CA PHE A 124 -8.33 1.09 5.05
C PHE A 124 -8.43 -0.43 5.21
N PRO A 125 -8.08 -1.23 4.20
CA PRO A 125 -7.93 -2.68 4.32
C PRO A 125 -6.49 -3.04 4.69
N ALA A 126 -5.94 -2.44 5.75
CA ALA A 126 -4.58 -2.72 6.22
C ALA A 126 -4.56 -3.87 7.24
N VAL A 127 -3.65 -4.83 7.03
CA VAL A 127 -3.56 -6.04 7.87
C VAL A 127 -2.38 -5.97 8.83
N LYS A 128 -1.20 -5.65 8.30
CA LYS A 128 0.07 -5.58 9.02
C LYS A 128 0.96 -4.50 8.40
N ARG A 129 2.05 -4.19 9.09
CA ARG A 129 3.10 -3.26 8.66
C ARG A 129 4.41 -4.01 8.47
N ALA A 130 5.21 -3.58 7.51
CA ALA A 130 6.60 -3.96 7.38
C ALA A 130 7.45 -2.72 7.14
N LEU A 131 8.65 -2.69 7.73
CA LEU A 131 9.68 -1.75 7.31
C LEU A 131 10.19 -2.15 5.93
N GLN A 132 10.57 -1.16 5.13
CA GLN A 132 11.21 -1.43 3.84
C GLN A 132 12.46 -2.31 4.02
N THR A 133 13.25 -2.05 5.07
CA THR A 133 14.47 -2.80 5.39
C THR A 133 14.20 -4.27 5.73
N GLU A 134 13.07 -4.59 6.36
CA GLU A 134 12.67 -5.99 6.60
C GLU A 134 12.39 -6.73 5.28
N ILE A 135 11.80 -6.03 4.32
CA ILE A 135 11.53 -6.58 2.98
C ILE A 135 12.83 -6.75 2.19
N MET A 136 13.73 -5.77 2.27
CA MET A 136 15.08 -5.88 1.69
C MET A 136 15.83 -7.09 2.25
N GLN A 137 15.78 -7.27 3.58
CA GLN A 137 16.42 -8.39 4.24
C GLN A 137 15.85 -9.73 3.75
N ARG A 138 14.52 -9.85 3.64
CA ARG A 138 13.88 -11.07 3.10
C ARG A 138 14.29 -11.34 1.65
N CYS A 139 14.46 -10.30 0.83
CA CYS A 139 14.93 -10.47 -0.54
C CYS A 139 16.40 -10.93 -0.60
N LEU A 140 17.26 -10.37 0.26
CA LEU A 140 18.64 -10.83 0.42
C LEU A 140 18.69 -12.28 0.91
N ASP A 141 17.87 -12.63 1.90
CA ASP A 141 17.77 -14.00 2.41
C ASP A 141 17.40 -14.96 1.29
N ALA A 142 16.34 -14.68 0.54
CA ALA A 142 15.93 -15.52 -0.58
C ALA A 142 17.01 -15.67 -1.67
N ALA A 143 17.74 -14.59 -2.00
CA ALA A 143 18.80 -14.64 -3.01
C ALA A 143 20.03 -15.45 -2.55
N PHE A 144 20.42 -15.31 -1.28
CA PHE A 144 21.52 -16.09 -0.70
C PHE A 144 21.15 -17.56 -0.51
N ASP A 145 19.95 -17.84 0.01
CA ASP A 145 19.47 -19.20 0.24
C ASP A 145 19.31 -19.97 -1.09
N ALA A 146 18.95 -19.27 -2.16
CA ALA A 146 18.90 -19.82 -3.52
C ALA A 146 20.28 -19.92 -4.19
N SER A 147 21.37 -19.56 -3.52
CA SER A 147 22.74 -19.52 -4.07
C SER A 147 22.88 -18.66 -5.34
N ILE A 148 22.01 -17.64 -5.48
CA ILE A 148 22.12 -16.62 -6.55
C ILE A 148 23.12 -15.52 -6.14
N LEU A 149 23.22 -15.26 -4.83
CA LEU A 149 24.23 -14.43 -4.20
C LEU A 149 24.98 -15.22 -3.12
N PRO A 150 26.23 -14.84 -2.79
CA PRO A 150 27.03 -13.82 -3.45
C PRO A 150 27.60 -14.29 -4.79
N ARG A 151 27.86 -13.34 -5.69
CA ARG A 151 28.68 -13.49 -6.91
C ARG A 151 30.04 -12.80 -6.74
N GLU A 152 30.97 -13.09 -7.65
CA GLU A 152 32.32 -12.52 -7.68
C GLU A 152 32.32 -10.97 -7.69
N ASP A 153 31.34 -10.36 -8.36
CA ASP A 153 31.19 -8.90 -8.50
C ASP A 153 30.33 -8.24 -7.42
N THR A 154 29.92 -8.99 -6.40
CA THR A 154 28.98 -8.53 -5.36
C THR A 154 29.52 -8.72 -3.94
N PRO A 155 28.96 -8.02 -2.95
CA PRO A 155 29.31 -8.23 -1.54
C PRO A 155 29.16 -9.68 -1.09
N SER A 156 30.09 -10.18 -0.29
CA SER A 156 30.08 -11.55 0.23
C SER A 156 29.10 -11.75 1.42
N SER A 157 28.59 -10.66 1.98
CA SER A 157 27.67 -10.64 3.12
C SER A 157 26.40 -9.85 2.79
N LYS A 158 25.28 -10.26 3.39
CA LYS A 158 24.01 -9.55 3.30
C LYS A 158 24.15 -8.15 3.91
N GLU A 159 23.86 -7.12 3.13
CA GLU A 159 23.90 -5.74 3.59
C GLU A 159 22.79 -4.90 2.96
N ILE A 160 22.32 -3.88 3.68
CA ILE A 160 21.33 -2.92 3.21
C ILE A 160 21.97 -1.53 3.29
N ARG A 161 22.19 -0.90 2.13
CA ARG A 161 22.94 0.34 2.02
C ARG A 161 22.02 1.56 1.98
N HIS A 162 22.48 2.66 2.55
CA HIS A 162 21.87 3.96 2.29
C HIS A 162 22.30 4.41 0.89
N VAL A 163 21.34 4.72 0.04
CA VAL A 163 21.58 5.10 -1.37
C VAL A 163 21.07 6.51 -1.64
N ALA A 164 21.55 7.12 -2.71
CA ALA A 164 21.04 8.44 -3.12
C ALA A 164 19.63 8.32 -3.71
N LEU A 165 18.77 9.31 -3.45
CA LEU A 165 17.43 9.35 -4.05
C LEU A 165 17.48 9.27 -5.59
N GLN A 166 18.44 9.97 -6.21
CA GLN A 166 18.61 9.99 -7.66
C GLN A 166 18.97 8.61 -8.23
N GLU A 167 19.77 7.82 -7.50
CA GLU A 167 20.14 6.45 -7.93
C GLU A 167 18.90 5.57 -8.08
N LEU A 168 18.02 5.59 -7.06
CA LEU A 168 16.76 4.86 -7.14
C LEU A 168 15.83 5.44 -8.18
N ALA A 169 15.84 6.76 -8.36
CA ALA A 169 15.04 7.39 -9.38
C ALA A 169 15.41 6.84 -10.77
N ASP A 170 16.68 6.92 -11.12
CA ASP A 170 17.21 6.50 -12.41
C ASP A 170 17.00 5.00 -12.67
N GLU A 171 17.20 4.16 -11.66
CA GLU A 171 17.21 2.71 -11.84
C GLU A 171 15.83 2.04 -11.76
N ILE A 172 14.97 2.49 -10.84
CA ILE A 172 13.73 1.80 -10.49
C ILE A 172 12.47 2.66 -10.63
N THR A 173 12.58 3.97 -10.89
CA THR A 173 11.41 4.83 -11.17
C THR A 173 11.58 5.72 -12.42
N ALA A 174 12.40 5.30 -13.39
CA ALA A 174 12.56 5.96 -14.69
C ALA A 174 13.00 7.44 -14.61
N GLY A 175 13.87 7.76 -13.67
CA GLY A 175 14.39 9.11 -13.40
C GLY A 175 13.45 10.00 -12.58
N LEU A 176 12.29 9.49 -12.15
CA LEU A 176 11.28 10.27 -11.43
C LEU A 176 11.56 10.26 -9.93
N THR A 177 12.21 11.31 -9.44
CA THR A 177 12.63 11.47 -8.04
C THR A 177 11.46 11.61 -7.08
N ASP A 178 10.36 12.24 -7.50
CA ASP A 178 9.13 12.36 -6.72
C ASP A 178 8.47 10.99 -6.48
N ILE A 179 8.46 10.13 -7.49
CA ILE A 179 7.99 8.74 -7.37
C ILE A 179 8.93 7.93 -6.48
N ALA A 180 10.25 8.10 -6.63
CA ALA A 180 11.22 7.40 -5.80
C ALA A 180 11.09 7.78 -4.32
N GLU A 181 10.97 9.07 -4.03
CA GLU A 181 10.84 9.58 -2.67
C GLU A 181 9.53 9.08 -2.03
N ARG A 182 8.40 9.30 -2.68
CA ARG A 182 7.09 8.86 -2.16
C ARG A 182 7.03 7.34 -2.02
N GLY A 183 7.53 6.61 -3.03
CA GLY A 183 7.52 5.15 -3.07
C GLY A 183 8.38 4.52 -1.98
N TRP A 184 9.65 4.94 -1.90
CA TRP A 184 10.70 4.23 -1.14
C TRP A 184 11.16 4.96 0.13
N ALA A 185 10.90 6.26 0.30
CA ALA A 185 11.22 6.99 1.54
C ALA A 185 10.01 7.22 2.45
N GLY A 186 8.79 7.13 1.92
CA GLY A 186 7.58 7.50 2.66
C GLY A 186 7.15 6.50 3.74
N THR A 187 6.58 7.03 4.83
CA THR A 187 5.86 6.31 5.90
C THR A 187 4.39 6.17 5.49
N LYS A 188 3.92 4.94 5.25
CA LYS A 188 2.58 4.67 4.69
C LYS A 188 1.74 3.86 5.68
N SER A 189 1.58 4.45 6.85
CA SER A 189 0.83 3.88 7.97
C SER A 189 -0.67 4.14 7.81
N MET A 190 -1.46 3.08 7.95
CA MET A 190 -2.92 3.07 7.89
C MET A 190 -3.48 2.40 9.15
N LYS A 191 -4.78 2.61 9.40
CA LYS A 191 -5.51 2.00 10.54
C LYS A 191 -6.68 1.17 10.01
N GLY A 192 -6.46 -0.14 9.83
CA GLY A 192 -7.41 -1.05 9.19
C GLY A 192 -8.49 -1.65 10.10
N THR A 193 -9.08 -0.88 11.02
CA THR A 193 -10.03 -1.41 12.02
C THR A 193 -11.49 -1.43 11.55
N GLU A 194 -11.87 -0.49 10.68
CA GLU A 194 -13.29 -0.25 10.38
C GLU A 194 -13.95 -1.38 9.60
N LEU A 195 -13.25 -2.04 8.68
CA LEU A 195 -13.84 -3.13 7.90
C LEU A 195 -14.21 -4.34 8.77
N ARG A 196 -13.43 -4.63 9.82
CA ARG A 196 -13.79 -5.67 10.79
C ARG A 196 -15.06 -5.29 11.54
N ARG A 197 -15.16 -4.03 12.00
CA ARG A 197 -16.31 -3.52 12.74
C ARG A 197 -17.59 -3.47 11.89
N LEU A 198 -17.47 -3.00 10.66
CA LEU A 198 -18.59 -2.77 9.76
C LEU A 198 -19.10 -4.06 9.12
N VAL A 199 -18.20 -4.86 8.54
CA VAL A 199 -18.60 -5.98 7.67
C VAL A 199 -18.03 -7.33 8.11
N GLY A 200 -17.46 -7.40 9.31
CA GLY A 200 -16.89 -8.64 9.84
C GLY A 200 -15.65 -9.11 9.09
N TRP A 201 -14.96 -8.21 8.37
CA TRP A 201 -13.76 -8.58 7.61
C TRP A 201 -12.67 -9.15 8.53
N ASN A 202 -12.24 -10.37 8.21
CA ASN A 202 -11.24 -11.10 8.97
C ASN A 202 -10.21 -11.71 8.02
N PRO A 203 -9.11 -10.98 7.73
CA PRO A 203 -8.04 -11.49 6.86
C PRO A 203 -7.39 -12.72 7.51
N ILE A 204 -7.34 -13.82 6.78
CA ILE A 204 -6.82 -15.12 7.29
C ILE A 204 -5.41 -15.44 6.78
N ARG A 205 -4.90 -14.69 5.81
CA ARG A 205 -3.64 -15.00 5.12
C ARG A 205 -2.50 -14.19 5.72
N LEU A 206 -2.24 -14.40 7.02
CA LEU A 206 -1.39 -13.52 7.84
C LEU A 206 0.09 -13.91 7.92
N GLU A 207 0.47 -15.12 7.48
CA GLU A 207 1.71 -15.78 7.93
C GLU A 207 2.76 -16.02 6.84
N ASN A 208 2.40 -16.00 5.55
CA ASN A 208 3.32 -16.24 4.44
C ASN A 208 3.47 -14.98 3.57
N ALA A 209 4.03 -13.93 4.16
CA ALA A 209 4.45 -12.70 3.49
C ALA A 209 5.98 -12.69 3.38
#